data_AF-A0A1X7S6T4-F1
#
_entry.id   AF-A0A1X7S6T4-F1
#
_cell.length_a   1.000
_cell.length_b   1.000
_cell.length_c   1.000
_cell.angle_alpha   90.00
_cell.angle_beta   90.00
_cell.angle_gamma   90.00
#
_symmetry.space_group_name_H-M   'P 1'
#
loop_
_entity.id
_entity.type
_entity.pdbx_description
1 polymer ?
#
loop_
_entity_poly.entity_id
_entity_poly.type
_entity_poly.pdbx_seq_one_letter_code
_entity_poly.pdbx_strand_id
1 'polypeptide(L)'
;MQKPAYKWYYPADIENDLNGIDLPAAIKAEVLACAWEYSRSVIPQYTNWKRYVAFMRTIIIGTIAEFRGAMLDVTSDAPILGFDLDQVLADLFEGTPGHEDMAREYKTFLTVTSDKTSDRRDHELFRRYKKAVSSSPQNWFRLRDCDALCRFAIAAALACNDMDDVWFTDEQFDALAEIGDTMYDAIAFYKHRAEGETNNTFAYVPEDMRVDAFRTARETLWALDTAYADRPEMQVVVNFLRAFGGPIHMIMRRYRFCEEGLVIGKAEDTSVIDAARKHEKLWHRLDQQEIVLQQGVERCELIFSMENTLCFRGFVDILLDADRSDSPLEFPSSPVEKNGFGGALAHQAAGQIWKSYALRLPERVRRAFPEVCLTPSLPQAFAQPIETFPQGKVEAERVGASGAITQATQKRSYSGDDGGNGKQCKERRIDQRAQPTLVEV
;
A
#
# COMPACT_ATOMS: atom_id res chain seq x y z
N MET A 1 -23.33 18.24 17.76
CA MET A 1 -23.39 16.76 17.78
C MET A 1 -22.03 16.23 18.22
N GLN A 2 -22.00 15.32 19.18
CA GLN A 2 -20.76 14.65 19.59
C GLN A 2 -20.39 13.64 18.51
N LYS A 3 -19.13 13.63 18.06
CA LYS A 3 -18.66 12.60 17.11
C LYS A 3 -18.82 11.23 17.77
N PRO A 4 -19.27 10.19 17.05
CA PRO A 4 -19.32 8.83 17.59
C PRO A 4 -17.94 8.42 18.12
N ALA A 5 -17.89 7.83 19.31
CA ALA A 5 -16.64 7.29 19.84
C ALA A 5 -16.21 6.05 19.04
N TYR A 6 -14.91 5.89 18.86
CA TYR A 6 -14.35 4.69 18.23
C TYR A 6 -14.62 3.45 19.08
N LYS A 7 -14.97 2.35 18.41
CA LYS A 7 -15.09 1.02 19.00
C LYS A 7 -13.88 0.19 18.58
N TRP A 8 -13.33 -0.58 19.50
CA TRP A 8 -12.17 -1.44 19.28
C TRP A 8 -12.64 -2.89 19.25
N TYR A 9 -12.27 -3.60 18.20
CA TYR A 9 -12.65 -4.99 17.98
C TYR A 9 -11.38 -5.81 17.81
N TYR A 10 -11.20 -6.80 18.69
CA TYR A 10 -10.15 -7.80 18.63
C TYR A 10 -10.55 -9.00 19.50
N PRO A 11 -10.04 -10.21 19.23
CA PRO A 11 -10.33 -11.39 20.03
C PRO A 11 -9.68 -11.34 21.42
N ALA A 12 -10.24 -12.08 22.37
CA ALA A 12 -9.71 -12.16 23.74
C ALA A 12 -8.28 -12.72 23.79
N ASP A 13 -7.90 -13.57 22.81
CA ASP A 13 -6.58 -14.19 22.70
C ASP A 13 -5.41 -13.21 22.59
N ILE A 14 -5.66 -11.96 22.19
CA ILE A 14 -4.65 -10.89 22.08
C ILE A 14 -4.94 -9.68 22.99
N GLU A 15 -6.02 -9.70 23.78
CA GLU A 15 -6.45 -8.56 24.59
C GLU A 15 -5.37 -8.07 25.58
N ASN A 16 -4.55 -9.00 26.06
CA ASN A 16 -3.55 -8.75 27.09
C ASN A 16 -2.12 -8.74 26.56
N ASP A 17 -1.92 -8.88 25.24
CA ASP A 17 -0.61 -9.05 24.61
C ASP A 17 0.29 -7.79 24.74
N LEU A 18 -0.29 -6.63 25.06
CA LEU A 18 0.43 -5.37 25.31
C LEU A 18 0.44 -4.95 26.78
N ASN A 19 0.11 -5.86 27.71
CA ASN A 19 0.20 -5.57 29.14
C ASN A 19 1.67 -5.36 29.55
N GLY A 20 1.92 -4.36 30.40
CA GLY A 20 3.28 -4.01 30.83
C GLY A 20 4.12 -3.21 29.81
N ILE A 21 3.68 -3.10 28.55
CA ILE A 21 4.37 -2.26 27.55
C ILE A 21 4.07 -0.77 27.80
N ASP A 22 5.09 0.09 27.70
CA ASP A 22 4.97 1.52 27.94
C ASP A 22 4.33 2.25 26.74
N LEU A 23 3.01 2.09 26.59
CA LEU A 23 2.19 2.76 25.59
C LEU A 23 0.87 3.25 26.23
N PRO A 24 0.32 4.39 25.77
CA PRO A 24 -1.01 4.82 26.22
C PRO A 24 -2.08 3.77 25.90
N ALA A 25 -3.08 3.61 26.79
CA ALA A 25 -4.13 2.60 26.63
C ALA A 25 -4.90 2.72 25.30
N ALA A 26 -5.14 3.94 24.82
CA ALA A 26 -5.79 4.17 23.54
C ALA A 26 -4.95 3.65 22.35
N ILE A 27 -3.62 3.82 22.41
CA ILE A 27 -2.71 3.32 21.39
C ILE A 27 -2.65 1.79 21.42
N LYS A 28 -2.62 1.18 22.61
CA LYS A 28 -2.68 -0.29 22.74
C LYS A 28 -3.95 -0.85 22.09
N ALA A 29 -5.11 -0.27 22.40
CA ALA A 29 -6.38 -0.68 21.81
C ALA A 29 -6.41 -0.52 20.29
N GLU A 30 -5.81 0.56 19.77
CA GLU A 30 -5.67 0.78 18.32
C GLU A 30 -4.75 -0.24 17.66
N VAL A 31 -3.60 -0.58 18.27
CA VAL A 31 -2.68 -1.60 17.75
C VAL A 31 -3.35 -2.99 17.71
N LEU A 32 -4.03 -3.39 18.78
CA LEU A 32 -4.74 -4.67 18.83
C LEU A 32 -5.88 -4.74 17.79
N ALA A 33 -6.65 -3.65 17.66
CA ALA A 33 -7.69 -3.57 16.64
C ALA A 33 -7.10 -3.55 15.22
N CYS A 34 -5.98 -2.87 14.99
CA CYS A 34 -5.29 -2.86 13.71
C CYS A 34 -4.83 -4.27 13.32
N ALA A 35 -4.28 -5.04 14.27
CA ALA A 35 -3.88 -6.43 14.04
C ALA A 35 -5.06 -7.29 13.60
N TRP A 36 -6.20 -7.19 14.29
CA TRP A 36 -7.41 -7.89 13.90
C TRP A 36 -7.95 -7.44 12.54
N GLU A 37 -8.09 -6.13 12.32
CA GLU A 37 -8.60 -5.55 11.07
C GLU A 37 -7.70 -5.96 9.88
N TYR A 38 -6.38 -5.92 10.04
CA TYR A 38 -5.43 -6.34 9.01
C TYR A 38 -5.57 -7.83 8.70
N SER A 39 -5.48 -8.69 9.71
CA SER A 39 -5.52 -10.15 9.50
C SER A 39 -6.83 -10.59 8.84
N ARG A 40 -7.98 -10.03 9.25
CA ARG A 40 -9.29 -10.32 8.63
C ARG A 40 -9.40 -9.80 7.20
N SER A 41 -8.68 -8.74 6.87
CA SER A 41 -8.67 -8.16 5.54
C SER A 41 -7.89 -9.03 4.56
N VAL A 42 -6.68 -9.43 4.94
CA VAL A 42 -5.75 -10.11 4.02
C VAL A 42 -5.85 -11.64 4.08
N ILE A 43 -6.33 -12.21 5.17
CA ILE A 43 -6.59 -13.64 5.34
C ILE A 43 -8.04 -13.82 5.85
N PRO A 44 -9.04 -13.65 4.97
CA PRO A 44 -10.45 -13.67 5.37
C PRO A 44 -10.95 -15.07 5.76
N GLN A 45 -10.25 -16.13 5.38
CA GLN A 45 -10.53 -17.52 5.75
C GLN A 45 -9.31 -18.14 6.42
N TYR A 46 -9.54 -18.95 7.45
CA TYR A 46 -8.51 -19.71 8.16
C TYR A 46 -9.13 -21.00 8.68
N THR A 47 -8.31 -22.05 8.76
CA THR A 47 -8.66 -23.35 9.39
C THR A 47 -7.90 -23.55 10.70
N ASN A 48 -6.79 -22.81 10.89
CA ASN A 48 -5.92 -22.93 12.05
C ASN A 48 -5.90 -21.64 12.89
N TRP A 49 -6.72 -21.60 13.95
CA TRP A 49 -6.81 -20.44 14.82
C TRP A 49 -5.49 -20.12 15.55
N LYS A 50 -4.71 -21.13 15.94
CA LYS A 50 -3.45 -20.92 16.66
C LYS A 50 -2.46 -20.14 15.79
N ARG A 51 -2.27 -20.60 14.54
CA ARG A 51 -1.44 -19.88 13.55
C ARG A 51 -2.01 -18.51 13.23
N TYR A 52 -3.33 -18.38 13.15
CA TYR A 52 -3.98 -17.09 12.93
C TYR A 52 -3.70 -16.08 14.06
N VAL A 53 -3.70 -16.52 15.32
CA VAL A 53 -3.30 -15.71 16.47
C VAL A 53 -1.82 -15.35 16.43
N ALA A 54 -0.94 -16.28 16.04
CA ALA A 54 0.47 -16.00 15.84
C ALA A 54 0.68 -14.93 14.74
N PHE A 55 -0.06 -15.00 13.64
CA PHE A 55 -0.06 -13.96 12.61
C PHE A 55 -0.57 -12.61 13.14
N MET A 56 -1.63 -12.57 13.96
CA MET A 56 -2.04 -11.31 14.59
C MET A 56 -0.93 -10.71 15.45
N ARG A 57 -0.14 -11.53 16.17
CA ARG A 57 0.99 -11.06 16.98
C ARG A 57 2.11 -10.48 16.12
N THR A 58 2.37 -11.03 14.94
CA THR A 58 3.31 -10.39 13.99
C THR A 58 2.76 -9.05 13.48
N ILE A 59 1.45 -8.89 13.30
CA ILE A 59 0.90 -7.56 12.97
C ILE A 59 1.00 -6.58 14.15
N ILE A 60 0.82 -7.04 15.40
CA ILE A 60 1.00 -6.20 16.60
C ILE A 60 2.43 -5.66 16.66
N ILE A 61 3.43 -6.55 16.58
CA ILE A 61 4.84 -6.19 16.65
C ILE A 61 5.21 -5.27 15.48
N GLY A 62 4.79 -5.63 14.26
CA GLY A 62 5.08 -4.85 13.05
C GLY A 62 4.44 -3.47 13.09
N THR A 63 3.19 -3.36 13.54
CA THR A 63 2.52 -2.06 13.70
C THR A 63 3.30 -1.16 14.65
N ILE A 64 3.78 -1.66 15.80
CA ILE A 64 4.60 -0.86 16.72
C ILE A 64 5.95 -0.48 16.09
N ALA A 65 6.58 -1.40 15.36
CA ALA A 65 7.81 -1.12 14.63
C ALA A 65 7.65 0.04 13.63
N GLU A 66 6.49 0.17 12.98
CA GLU A 66 6.23 1.22 11.99
C GLU A 66 6.10 2.66 12.55
N PHE A 67 6.11 2.85 13.88
CA PHE A 67 6.04 4.21 14.47
C PHE A 67 6.80 4.45 15.76
N ARG A 68 7.23 3.38 16.41
CA ARG A 68 8.03 3.40 17.62
C ARG A 68 9.17 2.40 17.49
N GLY A 69 9.88 2.44 16.36
CA GLY A 69 11.01 1.55 16.08
C GLY A 69 12.10 1.56 17.16
N ALA A 70 12.23 2.66 17.91
CA ALA A 70 13.16 2.77 19.03
C ALA A 70 12.88 1.74 20.15
N MET A 71 11.66 1.22 20.25
CA MET A 71 11.27 0.20 21.24
C MET A 71 11.71 -1.22 20.84
N LEU A 72 12.22 -1.42 19.61
CA LEU A 72 12.63 -2.72 19.11
C LEU A 72 14.14 -2.75 18.88
N ASP A 73 14.77 -3.82 19.34
CA ASP A 73 16.13 -4.19 18.96
C ASP A 73 16.20 -5.69 18.65
N VAL A 74 16.09 -6.02 17.37
CA VAL A 74 16.16 -7.37 16.84
C VAL A 74 17.55 -8.01 16.93
N THR A 75 18.58 -7.24 17.30
CA THR A 75 19.95 -7.76 17.52
C THR A 75 20.17 -8.24 18.95
N SER A 76 19.21 -7.98 19.84
CA SER A 76 19.25 -8.42 21.23
C SER A 76 18.51 -9.74 21.41
N ASP A 77 18.97 -10.57 22.34
CA ASP A 77 18.25 -11.77 22.80
C ASP A 77 17.04 -11.44 23.70
N ALA A 78 16.79 -10.15 23.98
CA ALA A 78 15.68 -9.71 24.80
C ALA A 78 14.32 -9.91 24.07
N PRO A 79 13.24 -10.26 24.80
CA PRO A 79 11.91 -10.32 24.22
C PRO A 79 11.51 -8.99 23.56
N ILE A 80 11.00 -9.06 22.33
CA ILE A 80 10.54 -7.88 21.59
C ILE A 80 9.12 -7.56 22.04
N LEU A 81 8.93 -6.43 22.72
CA LEU A 81 7.62 -6.00 23.24
C LEU A 81 6.95 -7.08 24.12
N GLY A 82 7.75 -7.84 24.87
CA GLY A 82 7.27 -8.95 25.71
C GLY A 82 7.02 -10.26 24.97
N PHE A 83 7.21 -10.31 23.65
CA PHE A 83 7.13 -11.53 22.85
C PHE A 83 8.49 -12.20 22.69
N ASP A 84 8.52 -13.51 22.83
CA ASP A 84 9.56 -14.35 22.24
C ASP A 84 9.29 -14.41 20.72
N LEU A 85 10.07 -13.65 19.94
CA LEU A 85 9.84 -13.52 18.51
C LEU A 85 10.00 -14.86 17.78
N ASP A 86 10.98 -15.68 18.19
CA ASP A 86 11.22 -16.98 17.56
C ASP A 86 10.06 -17.93 17.84
N GLN A 87 9.53 -17.92 19.07
CA GLN A 87 8.35 -18.71 19.38
C GLN A 87 7.10 -18.25 18.61
N VAL A 88 6.90 -16.94 18.42
CA VAL A 88 5.77 -16.42 17.62
C VAL A 88 5.88 -16.87 16.17
N LEU A 89 7.08 -16.81 15.59
CA LEU A 89 7.32 -17.23 14.20
C LEU A 89 7.21 -18.75 14.03
N ALA A 90 7.69 -19.52 15.02
CA ALA A 90 7.50 -20.97 15.06
C ALA A 90 6.02 -21.34 15.20
N ASP A 91 5.27 -20.67 16.08
CA ASP A 91 3.82 -20.89 16.21
C ASP A 91 3.06 -20.64 14.91
N LEU A 92 3.57 -19.78 14.02
CA LEU A 92 2.99 -19.50 12.73
C LEU A 92 3.44 -20.50 11.64
N PHE A 93 4.73 -20.82 11.56
CA PHE A 93 5.30 -21.52 10.40
C PHE A 93 5.91 -22.90 10.68
N GLU A 94 6.03 -23.33 11.93
CA GLU A 94 6.57 -24.66 12.23
C GLU A 94 5.78 -25.75 11.47
N GLY A 95 6.52 -26.64 10.81
CA GLY A 95 5.98 -27.67 9.93
C GLY A 95 5.81 -27.26 8.47
N THR A 96 5.98 -25.99 8.12
CA THR A 96 5.93 -25.51 6.72
C THR A 96 7.32 -25.53 6.04
N PRO A 97 7.40 -25.74 4.71
CA PRO A 97 8.66 -25.79 3.96
C PRO A 97 9.55 -24.54 4.09
N GLY A 98 8.95 -23.38 4.32
CA GLY A 98 9.65 -22.09 4.36
C GLY A 98 9.78 -21.45 5.73
N HIS A 99 9.62 -22.21 6.82
CA HIS A 99 9.68 -21.69 8.18
C HIS A 99 10.90 -20.79 8.42
N GLU A 100 12.11 -21.28 8.17
CA GLU A 100 13.32 -20.52 8.41
C GLU A 100 13.43 -19.28 7.51
N ASP A 101 13.03 -19.40 6.24
CA ASP A 101 13.06 -18.31 5.27
C ASP A 101 12.08 -17.19 5.68
N MET A 102 10.86 -17.51 6.11
CA MET A 102 9.86 -16.53 6.56
C MET A 102 10.18 -15.93 7.92
N ALA A 103 10.83 -16.68 8.80
CA ALA A 103 11.33 -16.13 10.06
C ALA A 103 12.38 -15.03 9.79
N ARG A 104 13.31 -15.27 8.86
CA ARG A 104 14.30 -14.27 8.44
C ARG A 104 13.67 -13.12 7.66
N GLU A 105 12.65 -13.38 6.83
CA GLU A 105 11.89 -12.33 6.14
C GLU A 105 11.33 -11.30 7.12
N TYR A 106 10.65 -11.79 8.15
CA TYR A 106 10.01 -10.93 9.14
C TYR A 106 11.02 -10.21 10.04
N LYS A 107 12.10 -10.88 10.44
CA LYS A 107 13.20 -10.24 11.17
C LYS A 107 13.88 -9.15 10.35
N THR A 108 14.03 -9.34 9.04
CA THR A 108 14.57 -8.30 8.14
C THR A 108 13.64 -7.09 8.09
N PHE A 109 12.34 -7.33 7.92
CA PHE A 109 11.33 -6.28 7.98
C PHE A 109 11.44 -5.48 9.28
N LEU A 110 11.46 -6.16 10.44
CA LEU A 110 11.60 -5.47 11.73
C LEU A 110 12.93 -4.69 11.84
N THR A 111 14.02 -5.24 11.32
CA THR A 111 15.33 -4.57 11.31
C THR A 111 15.25 -3.24 10.58
N VAL A 112 14.78 -3.25 9.33
CA VAL A 112 14.70 -2.04 8.48
C VAL A 112 13.66 -1.07 9.02
N THR A 113 12.45 -1.55 9.34
CA THR A 113 11.33 -0.73 9.78
C THR A 113 11.61 -0.05 11.12
N SER A 114 12.25 -0.76 12.06
CA SER A 114 12.59 -0.16 13.36
C SER A 114 13.67 0.92 13.26
N ASP A 115 14.63 0.76 12.33
CA ASP A 115 15.62 1.80 12.06
C ASP A 115 14.98 2.99 11.34
N LYS A 116 14.11 2.75 10.35
CA LYS A 116 13.35 3.77 9.58
C LYS A 116 12.55 4.71 10.48
N THR A 117 12.00 4.22 11.58
CA THR A 117 11.03 4.92 12.44
C THR A 117 11.59 5.30 13.81
N SER A 118 12.92 5.34 13.93
CA SER A 118 13.64 5.77 15.12
C SER A 118 14.76 6.74 14.76
N ASP A 119 15.49 7.21 15.77
CA ASP A 119 16.68 8.04 15.57
C ASP A 119 17.80 7.31 14.80
N ARG A 120 17.68 5.98 14.59
CA ARG A 120 18.63 5.17 13.81
C ARG A 120 18.45 5.32 12.29
N ARG A 121 17.46 6.07 11.82
CA ARG A 121 17.21 6.29 10.37
C ARG A 121 18.37 6.93 9.61
N ASP A 122 19.28 7.61 10.33
CA ASP A 122 20.46 8.24 9.75
C ASP A 122 21.73 7.39 9.94
N HIS A 123 21.59 6.20 10.53
CA HIS A 123 22.68 5.25 10.69
C HIS A 123 23.06 4.55 9.39
N GLU A 124 24.25 3.97 9.40
CA GLU A 124 24.88 3.34 8.25
C GLU A 124 24.00 2.27 7.55
N LEU A 125 23.27 1.46 8.30
CA LEU A 125 22.38 0.44 7.73
C LEU A 125 21.30 1.06 6.85
N PHE A 126 20.54 2.02 7.39
CA PHE A 126 19.44 2.64 6.66
C PHE A 126 19.94 3.55 5.52
N ARG A 127 21.13 4.16 5.67
CA ARG A 127 21.82 4.83 4.56
C ARG A 127 22.05 3.88 3.38
N ARG A 128 22.60 2.70 3.63
CA ARG A 128 22.82 1.67 2.58
C ARG A 128 21.51 1.15 2.03
N TYR A 129 20.50 0.94 2.87
CA TYR A 129 19.16 0.55 2.45
C TYR A 129 18.57 1.55 1.45
N LYS A 130 18.56 2.86 1.78
CA LYS A 130 18.09 3.93 0.88
C LYS A 130 18.82 3.92 -0.47
N LYS A 131 20.13 3.65 -0.46
CA LYS A 131 20.91 3.51 -1.70
C LYS A 131 20.41 2.32 -2.51
N ALA A 132 20.22 1.18 -1.84
CA ALA A 132 19.80 -0.07 -2.46
C ALA A 132 18.41 -0.04 -3.10
N VAL A 133 17.42 0.65 -2.51
CA VAL A 133 16.07 0.75 -3.13
C VAL A 133 16.10 1.42 -4.51
N SER A 134 17.04 2.32 -4.78
CA SER A 134 17.16 2.95 -6.11
C SER A 134 18.09 2.21 -7.09
N SER A 135 18.81 1.17 -6.62
CA SER A 135 19.93 0.57 -7.36
C SER A 135 19.48 -0.16 -8.64
N SER A 136 18.39 -0.90 -8.57
CA SER A 136 17.76 -1.56 -9.72
C SER A 136 16.29 -1.87 -9.40
N PRO A 137 15.41 -1.98 -10.42
CA PRO A 137 14.03 -2.39 -10.20
C PRO A 137 13.89 -3.76 -9.51
N GLN A 138 14.77 -4.71 -9.82
CA GLN A 138 14.78 -6.05 -9.20
C GLN A 138 15.03 -5.97 -7.70
N ASN A 139 16.10 -5.28 -7.29
CA ASN A 139 16.40 -5.08 -5.88
C ASN A 139 15.30 -4.29 -5.19
N TRP A 140 14.72 -3.29 -5.86
CA TRP A 140 13.61 -2.52 -5.33
C TRP A 140 12.42 -3.40 -4.99
N PHE A 141 11.93 -4.22 -5.94
CA PHE A 141 10.78 -5.09 -5.67
C PHE A 141 11.10 -6.11 -4.59
N ARG A 142 12.32 -6.65 -4.53
CA ARG A 142 12.69 -7.57 -3.45
C ARG A 142 12.71 -6.91 -2.06
N LEU A 143 13.22 -5.68 -1.97
CA LEU A 143 13.24 -4.88 -0.74
C LEU A 143 11.83 -4.40 -0.36
N ARG A 144 11.01 -4.04 -1.35
CA ARG A 144 9.61 -3.63 -1.17
C ARG A 144 8.76 -4.79 -0.68
N ASP A 145 8.92 -5.97 -1.25
CA ASP A 145 8.23 -7.19 -0.84
C ASP A 145 8.46 -7.47 0.66
N CYS A 146 9.71 -7.36 1.12
CA CYS A 146 10.05 -7.49 2.53
C CYS A 146 9.41 -6.37 3.39
N ASP A 147 9.54 -5.12 2.96
CA ASP A 147 8.97 -3.95 3.66
C ASP A 147 7.43 -4.00 3.74
N ALA A 148 6.78 -4.49 2.71
CA ALA A 148 5.32 -4.66 2.63
C ALA A 148 4.83 -5.99 3.21
N LEU A 149 5.77 -6.89 3.58
CA LEU A 149 5.53 -8.25 4.03
C LEU A 149 4.68 -9.08 3.04
N CYS A 150 4.83 -8.86 1.73
CA CYS A 150 3.94 -9.50 0.75
C CYS A 150 4.14 -11.02 0.72
N ARG A 151 5.36 -11.52 0.46
CA ARG A 151 5.66 -12.96 0.48
C ARG A 151 5.42 -13.59 1.85
N PHE A 152 5.73 -12.84 2.91
CA PHE A 152 5.48 -13.28 4.29
C PHE A 152 4.00 -13.51 4.55
N ALA A 153 3.14 -12.58 4.12
CA ALA A 153 1.70 -12.69 4.28
C ALA A 153 1.09 -13.76 3.36
N ILE A 154 1.65 -14.00 2.16
CA ILE A 154 1.28 -15.15 1.32
C ILE A 154 1.55 -16.46 2.07
N ALA A 155 2.75 -16.63 2.61
CA ALA A 155 3.11 -17.82 3.38
C ALA A 155 2.24 -17.97 4.63
N ALA A 156 1.97 -16.87 5.34
CA ALA A 156 1.10 -16.88 6.51
C ALA A 156 -0.34 -17.26 6.15
N ALA A 157 -0.86 -16.79 5.01
CA ALA A 157 -2.18 -17.15 4.52
C ALA A 157 -2.31 -18.65 4.27
N LEU A 158 -1.30 -19.25 3.63
CA LEU A 158 -1.21 -20.70 3.43
C LEU A 158 -1.17 -21.45 4.78
N ALA A 159 -0.26 -21.05 5.67
CA ALA A 159 -0.09 -21.70 6.98
C ALA A 159 -1.34 -21.61 7.86
N CYS A 160 -2.04 -20.46 7.85
CA CYS A 160 -3.31 -20.27 8.57
C CYS A 160 -4.47 -21.11 8.01
N ASN A 161 -4.32 -21.63 6.79
CA ASN A 161 -5.29 -22.51 6.11
C ASN A 161 -4.79 -23.97 6.00
N ASP A 162 -3.78 -24.34 6.79
CA ASP A 162 -3.16 -25.68 6.82
C ASP A 162 -2.69 -26.20 5.45
N MET A 163 -2.29 -25.28 4.55
CA MET A 163 -1.73 -25.59 3.23
C MET A 163 -0.22 -25.85 3.33
N ASP A 164 0.17 -26.79 4.21
CA ASP A 164 1.55 -26.97 4.65
C ASP A 164 2.47 -27.60 3.59
N ASP A 165 1.92 -28.14 2.50
CA ASP A 165 2.66 -28.75 1.40
C ASP A 165 2.88 -27.81 0.21
N VAL A 166 2.39 -26.57 0.30
CA VAL A 166 2.43 -25.59 -0.79
C VAL A 166 3.56 -24.60 -0.57
N TRP A 167 4.49 -24.53 -1.53
CA TRP A 167 5.59 -23.58 -1.49
C TRP A 167 5.95 -23.08 -2.90
N PHE A 168 6.22 -21.78 -3.00
CA PHE A 168 6.58 -21.14 -4.26
C PHE A 168 8.09 -21.10 -4.46
N THR A 169 8.53 -21.06 -5.71
CA THR A 169 9.92 -20.71 -6.03
C THR A 169 10.17 -19.23 -5.77
N ASP A 170 11.43 -18.82 -5.64
CA ASP A 170 11.80 -17.40 -5.50
C ASP A 170 11.22 -16.56 -6.65
N GLU A 171 11.25 -17.09 -7.87
CA GLU A 171 10.71 -16.40 -9.04
C GLU A 171 9.17 -16.23 -8.98
N GLN A 172 8.47 -17.23 -8.44
CA GLN A 172 7.03 -17.15 -8.24
C GLN A 172 6.68 -16.15 -7.13
N PHE A 173 7.43 -16.15 -6.02
CA PHE A 173 7.27 -15.13 -4.98
C PHE A 173 7.53 -13.73 -5.51
N ASP A 174 8.61 -13.53 -6.27
CA ASP A 174 8.94 -12.25 -6.88
C ASP A 174 7.80 -11.76 -7.78
N ALA A 175 7.23 -12.62 -8.63
CA ALA A 175 6.13 -12.26 -9.51
C ALA A 175 4.83 -11.92 -8.74
N LEU A 176 4.49 -12.70 -7.71
CA LEU A 176 3.29 -12.46 -6.88
C LEU A 176 3.42 -11.16 -6.07
N ALA A 177 4.59 -10.93 -5.46
CA ALA A 177 4.89 -9.70 -4.75
C ALA A 177 4.87 -8.49 -5.68
N GLU A 178 5.45 -8.61 -6.88
CA GLU A 178 5.44 -7.54 -7.87
C GLU A 178 4.01 -7.10 -8.23
N ILE A 179 3.11 -8.06 -8.44
CA ILE A 179 1.69 -7.81 -8.71
C ILE A 179 1.04 -7.09 -7.52
N GLY A 180 1.19 -7.64 -6.31
CA GLY A 180 0.61 -7.11 -5.09
C GLY A 180 1.07 -5.68 -4.80
N ASP A 181 2.38 -5.47 -4.76
CA ASP A 181 3.01 -4.20 -4.43
C ASP A 181 2.70 -3.12 -5.48
N THR A 182 2.72 -3.46 -6.77
CA THR A 182 2.34 -2.51 -7.83
C THR A 182 0.91 -2.02 -7.64
N MET A 183 -0.03 -2.92 -7.30
CA MET A 183 -1.42 -2.54 -7.08
C MET A 183 -1.59 -1.73 -5.79
N TYR A 184 -0.99 -2.18 -4.68
CA TYR A 184 -1.01 -1.48 -3.39
C TYR A 184 -0.45 -0.06 -3.53
N ASP A 185 0.74 0.08 -4.13
CA ASP A 185 1.43 1.36 -4.24
C ASP A 185 0.71 2.35 -5.17
N ALA A 186 -0.04 1.85 -6.16
CA ALA A 186 -0.83 2.69 -7.06
C ALA A 186 -2.04 3.31 -6.34
N ILE A 187 -2.64 2.55 -5.43
CA ILE A 187 -3.78 2.97 -4.60
C ILE A 187 -3.28 3.88 -3.47
N ALA A 188 -2.19 3.50 -2.81
CA ALA A 188 -1.58 4.25 -1.72
C ALA A 188 -0.78 5.48 -2.21
N PHE A 189 -0.73 5.76 -3.51
CA PHE A 189 0.14 6.75 -4.15
C PHE A 189 0.21 8.09 -3.42
N TYR A 190 -0.91 8.80 -3.27
CA TYR A 190 -0.92 10.13 -2.63
C TYR A 190 -0.67 10.06 -1.13
N LYS A 191 -1.10 8.98 -0.48
CA LYS A 191 -0.79 8.71 0.92
C LYS A 191 0.73 8.59 1.11
N HIS A 192 1.37 7.69 0.37
CA HIS A 192 2.81 7.46 0.43
C HIS A 192 3.60 8.72 0.03
N ARG A 193 3.07 9.53 -0.89
CA ARG A 193 3.64 10.83 -1.24
C ARG A 193 3.56 11.82 -0.08
N ALA A 194 2.42 11.91 0.61
CA ALA A 194 2.25 12.74 1.81
C ALA A 194 3.15 12.29 2.98
N GLU A 195 3.39 10.99 3.10
CA GLU A 195 4.28 10.35 4.07
C GLU A 195 5.76 10.50 3.68
N GLY A 196 6.10 10.95 2.47
CA GLY A 196 7.50 10.98 2.02
C GLY A 196 8.13 9.58 1.98
N GLU A 197 7.34 8.57 1.62
CA GLU A 197 7.76 7.17 1.55
C GLU A 197 8.82 6.97 0.47
N THR A 198 9.84 6.15 0.75
CA THR A 198 10.87 5.72 -0.21
C THR A 198 10.49 4.42 -0.91
N ASN A 199 9.57 3.67 -0.31
CA ASN A 199 9.14 2.34 -0.74
C ASN A 199 7.76 2.45 -1.42
N ASN A 200 7.68 3.21 -2.51
CA ASN A 200 6.52 3.22 -3.41
C ASN A 200 7.01 3.05 -4.86
N THR A 201 6.41 2.14 -5.64
CA THR A 201 6.80 1.86 -7.03
C THR A 201 6.90 3.13 -7.87
N PHE A 202 5.96 4.06 -7.68
CA PHE A 202 5.80 5.27 -8.49
C PHE A 202 6.67 6.44 -8.01
N ALA A 203 7.53 6.22 -7.02
CA ALA A 203 8.68 7.08 -6.77
C ALA A 203 9.79 6.90 -7.83
N TYR A 204 9.80 5.75 -8.52
CA TYR A 204 10.85 5.36 -9.48
C TYR A 204 10.31 5.01 -10.87
N VAL A 205 9.10 4.46 -10.96
CA VAL A 205 8.36 4.29 -12.21
C VAL A 205 7.65 5.61 -12.57
N PRO A 206 7.67 6.05 -13.84
CA PRO A 206 6.98 7.27 -14.25
C PRO A 206 5.51 7.34 -13.79
N GLU A 207 5.11 8.46 -13.19
CA GLU A 207 3.77 8.64 -12.59
C GLU A 207 2.64 8.46 -13.61
N ASP A 208 2.87 8.85 -14.87
CA ASP A 208 1.90 8.71 -15.97
C ASP A 208 1.59 7.24 -16.30
N MET A 209 2.46 6.30 -15.90
CA MET A 209 2.24 4.87 -16.07
C MET A 209 1.41 4.24 -14.96
N ARG A 210 1.11 4.96 -13.86
CA ARG A 210 0.46 4.38 -12.67
C ARG A 210 -0.82 3.63 -12.97
N VAL A 211 -1.69 4.22 -13.79
CA VAL A 211 -2.99 3.63 -14.14
C VAL A 211 -2.80 2.36 -14.98
N ASP A 212 -1.89 2.39 -15.95
CA ASP A 212 -1.66 1.25 -16.84
C ASP A 212 -0.89 0.13 -16.13
N ALA A 213 0.03 0.45 -15.21
CA ALA A 213 0.70 -0.51 -14.36
C ALA A 213 -0.28 -1.22 -13.42
N PHE A 214 -1.17 -0.46 -12.76
CA PHE A 214 -2.25 -1.04 -11.95
C PHE A 214 -3.16 -1.94 -12.79
N ARG A 215 -3.59 -1.47 -13.98
CA ARG A 215 -4.43 -2.26 -14.88
C ARG A 215 -3.75 -3.58 -15.26
N THR A 216 -2.47 -3.51 -15.64
CA THR A 216 -1.67 -4.67 -16.04
C THR A 216 -1.54 -5.68 -14.90
N ALA A 217 -1.19 -5.23 -13.69
CA ALA A 217 -1.07 -6.09 -12.52
C ALA A 217 -2.42 -6.73 -12.15
N ARG A 218 -3.52 -5.96 -12.20
CA ARG A 218 -4.88 -6.46 -11.94
C ARG A 218 -5.32 -7.51 -12.96
N GLU A 219 -5.10 -7.27 -14.25
CA GLU A 219 -5.44 -8.22 -15.32
C GLU A 219 -4.59 -9.49 -15.24
N THR A 220 -3.32 -9.34 -14.87
CA THR A 220 -2.43 -10.47 -14.60
C THR A 220 -2.93 -11.31 -13.42
N LEU A 221 -3.40 -10.66 -12.34
CA LEU A 221 -4.01 -11.36 -11.21
C LEU A 221 -5.30 -12.10 -11.60
N TRP A 222 -6.11 -11.55 -12.51
CA TRP A 222 -7.27 -12.26 -13.06
C TRP A 222 -6.87 -13.49 -13.90
N ALA A 223 -5.77 -13.40 -14.65
CA ALA A 223 -5.26 -14.55 -15.40
C ALA A 223 -4.79 -15.66 -14.45
N LEU A 224 -4.08 -15.30 -13.36
CA LEU A 224 -3.70 -16.24 -12.29
C LEU A 224 -4.93 -16.88 -11.64
N ASP A 225 -5.93 -16.09 -11.27
CA ASP A 225 -7.17 -16.61 -10.68
C ASP A 225 -7.90 -17.58 -11.60
N THR A 226 -7.95 -17.27 -12.90
CA THR A 226 -8.58 -18.14 -13.89
C THR A 226 -7.83 -19.47 -14.02
N ALA A 227 -6.49 -19.43 -14.03
CA ALA A 227 -5.66 -20.63 -14.07
C ALA A 227 -5.78 -21.48 -12.80
N TYR A 228 -6.17 -20.87 -11.68
CA TYR A 228 -6.24 -21.48 -10.35
C TYR A 228 -7.65 -21.69 -9.82
N ALA A 229 -8.66 -21.57 -10.69
CA ALA A 229 -10.06 -21.59 -10.29
C ALA A 229 -10.45 -22.88 -9.54
N ASP A 230 -9.80 -24.00 -9.82
CA ASP A 230 -10.02 -25.31 -9.20
C ASP A 230 -8.95 -25.72 -8.17
N ARG A 231 -8.08 -24.79 -7.76
CA ARG A 231 -6.97 -25.01 -6.81
C ARG A 231 -7.18 -24.23 -5.51
N PRO A 232 -7.75 -24.84 -4.45
CA PRO A 232 -8.08 -24.16 -3.21
C PRO A 232 -6.89 -23.44 -2.55
N GLU A 233 -5.70 -24.05 -2.59
CA GLU A 233 -4.48 -23.47 -2.06
C GLU A 233 -4.08 -22.16 -2.76
N MET A 234 -4.30 -22.11 -4.07
CA MET A 234 -4.00 -20.91 -4.87
C MET A 234 -5.07 -19.85 -4.71
N GLN A 235 -6.33 -20.23 -4.44
CA GLN A 235 -7.39 -19.29 -4.10
C GLN A 235 -7.06 -18.51 -2.82
N VAL A 236 -6.42 -19.14 -1.82
CA VAL A 236 -5.94 -18.45 -0.60
C VAL A 236 -5.00 -17.30 -0.98
N VAL A 237 -4.03 -17.58 -1.85
CA VAL A 237 -3.01 -16.62 -2.30
C VAL A 237 -3.61 -15.50 -3.15
N VAL A 238 -4.47 -15.84 -4.12
CA VAL A 238 -5.14 -14.85 -4.97
C VAL A 238 -6.06 -13.95 -4.13
N ASN A 239 -6.78 -14.51 -3.15
CA ASN A 239 -7.65 -13.72 -2.27
C ASN A 239 -6.85 -12.77 -1.36
N PHE A 240 -5.67 -13.21 -0.88
CA PHE A 240 -4.72 -12.31 -0.22
C PHE A 240 -4.33 -11.15 -1.15
N LEU A 241 -3.81 -11.43 -2.35
CA LEU A 241 -3.34 -10.41 -3.30
C LEU A 241 -4.45 -9.44 -3.72
N ARG A 242 -5.68 -9.95 -3.89
CA ARG A 242 -6.87 -9.13 -4.17
C ARG A 242 -7.14 -8.13 -3.07
N ALA A 243 -7.11 -8.55 -1.81
CA ALA A 243 -7.37 -7.67 -0.68
C ALA A 243 -6.22 -6.68 -0.48
N PHE A 244 -4.98 -7.19 -0.52
CA PHE A 244 -3.77 -6.40 -0.38
C PHE A 244 -3.65 -5.31 -1.45
N GLY A 245 -3.90 -5.63 -2.73
CA GLY A 245 -3.73 -4.71 -3.86
C GLY A 245 -4.69 -3.51 -3.92
N GLY A 246 -5.53 -3.27 -2.92
CA GLY A 246 -6.40 -2.08 -2.91
C GLY A 246 -7.50 -2.09 -1.86
N PRO A 247 -8.39 -3.11 -1.84
CA PRO A 247 -9.51 -3.19 -0.90
C PRO A 247 -9.14 -3.01 0.57
N ILE A 248 -7.94 -3.43 0.98
CA ILE A 248 -7.41 -3.22 2.34
C ILE A 248 -7.50 -1.74 2.77
N HIS A 249 -7.30 -0.81 1.83
CA HIS A 249 -7.38 0.63 2.07
C HIS A 249 -8.79 1.13 2.37
N MET A 250 -9.82 0.38 1.95
CA MET A 250 -11.23 0.74 2.17
C MET A 250 -11.77 0.20 3.49
N ILE A 251 -11.26 -0.94 3.94
CA ILE A 251 -11.82 -1.73 5.04
C ILE A 251 -11.09 -1.52 6.36
N MET A 252 -9.81 -1.16 6.34
CA MET A 252 -9.08 -0.85 7.56
C MET A 252 -9.20 0.63 7.92
N ARG A 253 -9.36 0.90 9.22
CA ARG A 253 -9.42 2.26 9.76
C ARG A 253 -8.11 3.03 9.57
N ARG A 254 -7.00 2.31 9.55
CA ARG A 254 -5.65 2.85 9.36
C ARG A 254 -5.48 3.54 8.00
N TYR A 255 -6.27 3.19 6.98
CA TYR A 255 -6.12 3.74 5.62
C TYR A 255 -7.15 4.81 5.23
N ARG A 256 -7.95 5.29 6.19
CA ARG A 256 -8.80 6.51 6.17
C ARG A 256 -9.80 6.70 5.01
N PHE A 257 -10.00 5.72 4.12
CA PHE A 257 -10.92 5.88 2.99
C PHE A 257 -12.33 6.36 3.38
N CYS A 258 -12.94 5.73 4.39
CA CYS A 258 -14.28 6.10 4.85
C CYS A 258 -14.30 7.48 5.52
N GLU A 259 -13.26 7.80 6.31
CA GLU A 259 -13.13 9.11 6.95
C GLU A 259 -12.79 10.25 5.98
N GLU A 260 -12.32 9.94 4.77
CA GLU A 260 -11.95 10.89 3.71
C GLU A 260 -13.04 11.05 2.64
N GLY A 261 -14.29 10.73 2.99
CA GLY A 261 -15.45 10.96 2.13
C GLY A 261 -15.59 9.91 1.02
N LEU A 262 -15.07 8.70 1.24
CA LEU A 262 -15.13 7.59 0.28
C LEU A 262 -14.40 7.90 -1.03
N VAL A 263 -13.26 8.59 -0.95
CA VAL A 263 -12.40 8.88 -2.10
C VAL A 263 -11.05 8.20 -1.92
N ILE A 264 -10.79 7.16 -2.71
CA ILE A 264 -9.47 6.52 -2.77
C ILE A 264 -8.56 7.42 -3.58
N GLY A 265 -7.35 7.66 -3.08
CA GLY A 265 -6.35 8.41 -3.82
C GLY A 265 -6.77 9.86 -4.05
N LYS A 266 -7.41 10.48 -3.05
CA LYS A 266 -7.52 11.94 -3.03
C LYS A 266 -6.10 12.51 -2.97
N ALA A 267 -5.78 13.43 -3.89
CA ALA A 267 -4.51 14.13 -3.84
C ALA A 267 -4.34 14.81 -2.47
N GLU A 268 -3.17 14.67 -1.88
CA GLU A 268 -2.88 15.25 -0.58
C GLU A 268 -2.93 16.78 -0.65
N ASP A 269 -3.53 17.38 0.36
CA ASP A 269 -3.48 18.82 0.61
C ASP A 269 -2.62 19.10 1.85
N THR A 270 -2.43 20.37 2.18
CA THR A 270 -1.62 20.76 3.36
C THR A 270 -2.12 20.10 4.65
N SER A 271 -3.42 19.85 4.79
CA SER A 271 -3.98 19.21 5.99
C SER A 271 -3.62 17.72 6.07
N VAL A 272 -3.62 17.00 4.94
CA VAL A 272 -3.20 15.60 4.86
C VAL A 272 -1.70 15.47 5.14
N ILE A 273 -0.90 16.38 4.57
CA ILE A 273 0.54 16.44 4.80
C ILE A 273 0.87 16.73 6.28
N ASP A 274 0.15 17.67 6.91
CA ASP A 274 0.35 18.00 8.32
C ASP A 274 -0.14 16.89 9.26
N ALA A 275 -1.18 16.14 8.89
CA ALA A 275 -1.61 14.94 9.61
C ALA A 275 -0.55 13.83 9.53
N ALA A 276 0.05 13.62 8.36
CA ALA A 276 1.17 12.69 8.18
C ALA A 276 2.37 13.04 9.08
N ARG A 277 2.73 14.33 9.15
CA ARG A 277 3.79 14.82 10.05
C ARG A 277 3.53 14.57 11.53
N LYS A 278 2.26 14.48 11.95
CA LYS A 278 1.86 14.26 13.35
C LYS A 278 1.61 12.79 13.68
N HIS A 279 1.89 11.88 12.74
CA HIS A 279 1.56 10.45 12.85
C HIS A 279 0.06 10.21 13.08
N GLU A 280 -0.81 11.10 12.59
CA GLU A 280 -2.25 10.95 12.72
C GLU A 280 -2.76 9.94 11.69
N LYS A 281 -2.69 8.64 12.03
CA LYS A 281 -3.15 7.50 11.19
C LYS A 281 -2.45 7.37 9.84
N LEU A 282 -1.44 8.20 9.61
CA LEU A 282 -0.50 8.20 8.50
C LEU A 282 0.87 7.99 9.11
N TRP A 283 1.69 7.12 8.54
CA TRP A 283 2.96 6.72 9.14
C TRP A 283 4.11 7.58 8.68
N HIS A 284 5.14 7.53 9.52
CA HIS A 284 6.32 8.36 9.61
C HIS A 284 6.81 9.06 8.32
N ARG A 285 7.03 10.38 8.44
CA ARG A 285 7.70 11.20 7.42
C ARG A 285 9.21 11.23 7.60
N LEU A 286 9.94 11.05 6.50
CA LEU A 286 11.37 11.36 6.45
C LEU A 286 11.57 12.89 6.55
N ASP A 287 11.75 13.39 7.77
CA ASP A 287 12.27 14.75 7.95
C ASP A 287 13.77 14.75 7.65
N GLN A 288 14.23 15.62 6.75
CA GLN A 288 15.66 15.86 6.53
C GLN A 288 16.28 16.44 7.80
N GLN A 289 17.08 15.66 8.50
CA GLN A 289 18.12 16.17 9.41
C GLN A 289 19.49 15.88 8.78
N GLU A 290 20.51 16.66 9.20
CA GLU A 290 21.87 16.49 8.72
C GLU A 290 22.32 15.02 8.89
N ILE A 291 22.75 14.41 7.79
CA ILE A 291 23.40 13.10 7.81
C ILE A 291 24.65 13.23 8.67
N VAL A 292 24.59 12.71 9.91
CA VAL A 292 25.78 12.59 10.74
C VAL A 292 26.53 11.34 10.27
N LEU A 293 27.50 11.56 9.38
CA LEU A 293 28.40 10.53 8.89
C LEU A 293 29.06 9.79 10.10
N GLN A 294 29.07 8.45 10.03
CA GLN A 294 29.70 7.48 10.97
C GLN A 294 28.89 6.99 12.18
N GLN A 295 27.60 7.32 12.36
CA GLN A 295 26.80 6.68 13.40
C GLN A 295 26.27 5.30 12.96
N GLY A 296 26.30 4.34 13.90
CA GLY A 296 25.69 3.02 13.70
C GLY A 296 26.47 2.03 12.82
N VAL A 297 27.75 2.28 12.53
CA VAL A 297 28.62 1.34 11.78
C VAL A 297 28.72 -0.01 12.50
N GLU A 298 29.04 0.00 13.80
CA GLU A 298 29.17 -1.22 14.61
C GLU A 298 27.87 -2.04 14.62
N ARG A 299 26.72 -1.38 14.71
CA ARG A 299 25.39 -2.03 14.61
C ARG A 299 25.17 -2.64 13.23
N CYS A 300 25.54 -1.92 12.17
CA CYS A 300 25.42 -2.41 10.80
C CYS A 300 26.30 -3.66 10.59
N GLU A 301 27.53 -3.65 11.09
CA GLU A 301 28.45 -4.79 11.04
C GLU A 301 27.93 -5.98 11.86
N LEU A 302 27.35 -5.72 13.04
CA LEU A 302 26.69 -6.75 13.84
C LEU A 302 25.54 -7.41 13.06
N ILE A 303 24.65 -6.63 12.45
CA ILE A 303 23.54 -7.15 11.64
C ILE A 303 24.05 -7.99 10.47
N PHE A 304 25.11 -7.55 9.79
CA PHE A 304 25.72 -8.32 8.71
C PHE A 304 26.34 -9.63 9.21
N SER A 305 26.95 -9.63 10.40
CA SER A 305 27.47 -10.86 11.00
C SER A 305 26.36 -11.86 11.36
N MET A 306 25.11 -11.39 11.49
CA MET A 306 23.91 -12.17 11.79
C MET A 306 23.04 -12.43 10.55
N GLU A 307 23.58 -12.31 9.33
CA GLU A 307 22.82 -12.45 8.08
C GLU A 307 21.98 -13.74 8.05
N ASN A 308 22.57 -14.87 8.42
CA ASN A 308 21.92 -16.17 8.35
C ASN A 308 20.81 -16.39 9.40
N THR A 309 20.61 -15.45 10.33
CA THR A 309 19.58 -15.56 11.39
C THR A 309 18.60 -14.39 11.38
N LEU A 310 19.02 -13.19 10.95
CA LEU A 310 18.20 -11.99 10.92
C LEU A 310 17.74 -11.60 9.51
N CYS A 311 18.52 -11.89 8.48
CA CYS A 311 18.35 -11.31 7.16
C CYS A 311 17.79 -12.34 6.15
N PHE A 312 16.88 -11.91 5.29
CA PHE A 312 16.47 -12.72 4.15
C PHE A 312 17.67 -12.96 3.24
N ARG A 313 17.63 -14.06 2.48
CA ARG A 313 18.74 -14.49 1.61
C ARG A 313 19.10 -13.41 0.58
N GLY A 314 20.35 -12.94 0.62
CA GLY A 314 20.88 -11.93 -0.32
C GLY A 314 20.63 -10.48 0.10
N PHE A 315 20.01 -10.21 1.26
CA PHE A 315 19.80 -8.84 1.74
C PHE A 315 21.13 -8.09 1.91
N VAL A 316 22.13 -8.71 2.55
CA VAL A 316 23.43 -8.06 2.80
C VAL A 316 24.17 -7.81 1.49
N ASP A 317 24.15 -8.77 0.56
CA ASP A 317 24.73 -8.62 -0.78
C ASP A 317 24.12 -7.43 -1.53
N ILE A 318 22.78 -7.29 -1.52
CA ILE A 318 22.08 -6.15 -2.12
C ILE A 318 22.59 -4.82 -1.55
N LEU A 319 22.78 -4.73 -0.23
CA LEU A 319 23.28 -3.51 0.41
C LEU A 319 24.76 -3.22 0.08
N LEU A 320 25.60 -4.26 0.06
CA LEU A 320 27.03 -4.12 -0.26
C LEU A 320 27.26 -3.71 -1.72
N ASP A 321 26.52 -4.31 -2.65
CA ASP A 321 26.64 -4.00 -4.08
C ASP A 321 26.10 -2.61 -4.40
N ALA A 322 24.99 -2.21 -3.76
CA ALA A 322 24.49 -0.85 -3.87
C ALA A 322 25.50 0.17 -3.34
N ASP A 323 26.21 -0.12 -2.24
CA ASP A 323 27.21 0.79 -1.68
C ASP A 323 28.43 0.98 -2.59
N ARG A 324 28.78 -0.03 -3.40
CA ARG A 324 29.86 0.07 -4.41
C ARG A 324 29.47 0.79 -5.69
N SER A 325 28.18 0.94 -5.97
CA SER A 325 27.66 1.48 -7.23
C SER A 325 27.29 2.96 -7.13
N ASP A 326 27.29 3.68 -8.25
CA ASP A 326 26.69 5.02 -8.31
C ASP A 326 25.16 4.86 -8.24
N SER A 327 24.57 5.28 -7.12
CA SER A 327 23.13 5.23 -6.91
C SER A 327 22.48 6.33 -7.74
N PRO A 328 21.42 6.04 -8.52
CA PRO A 328 20.64 7.10 -9.15
C PRO A 328 19.72 7.81 -8.15
N LEU A 329 19.91 7.63 -6.83
CA LEU A 329 19.05 8.24 -5.82
C LEU A 329 19.29 9.75 -5.80
N GLU A 330 18.23 10.50 -6.04
CA GLU A 330 18.19 11.93 -5.81
C GLU A 330 17.43 12.21 -4.52
N PHE A 331 17.97 13.10 -3.69
CA PHE A 331 17.27 13.61 -2.53
C PHE A 331 16.56 14.91 -2.88
N PRO A 332 15.30 15.10 -2.45
CA PRO A 332 14.56 16.34 -2.64
C PRO A 332 15.37 17.58 -2.27
N SER A 333 15.51 18.50 -3.23
CA SER A 333 16.26 19.75 -3.08
C SER A 333 15.33 20.97 -2.87
N SER A 334 14.08 20.89 -3.31
CA SER A 334 13.09 21.98 -3.23
C SER A 334 11.95 21.71 -2.24
N PRO A 335 11.30 22.74 -1.65
CA PRO A 335 10.13 22.56 -0.78
C PRO A 335 8.94 21.84 -1.42
N VAL A 336 8.82 21.90 -2.76
CA VAL A 336 7.79 21.20 -3.53
C VAL A 336 8.12 19.71 -3.63
N GLU A 337 9.38 19.38 -3.93
CA GLU A 337 9.88 17.98 -3.86
C GLU A 337 9.85 17.44 -2.43
N LYS A 338 10.03 18.29 -1.41
CA LYS A 338 9.93 17.92 0.00
C LYS A 338 8.52 17.49 0.42
N ASN A 339 7.49 17.79 -0.38
CA ASN A 339 6.13 17.28 -0.19
C ASN A 339 5.82 16.09 -1.12
N GLY A 340 6.82 15.59 -1.84
CA GLY A 340 6.77 14.39 -2.68
C GLY A 340 7.27 13.14 -1.95
N PHE A 341 7.51 12.08 -2.71
CA PHE A 341 8.15 10.85 -2.19
C PHE A 341 9.54 11.14 -1.59
N GLY A 342 9.95 10.28 -0.66
CA GLY A 342 11.27 10.38 -0.01
C GLY A 342 12.42 9.89 -0.89
N GLY A 343 12.12 9.26 -2.03
CA GLY A 343 13.08 8.83 -3.05
C GLY A 343 12.70 9.34 -4.44
N ALA A 344 13.71 9.58 -5.27
CA ALA A 344 13.58 9.94 -6.68
C ALA A 344 14.78 9.45 -7.48
N LEU A 345 14.64 9.36 -8.80
CA LEU A 345 15.73 9.03 -9.73
C LEU A 345 16.36 10.30 -10.31
N ALA A 346 17.68 10.42 -10.18
CA ALA A 346 18.47 11.59 -10.58
C ALA A 346 18.55 11.83 -12.10
N HIS A 347 18.29 10.81 -12.92
CA HIS A 347 18.46 10.92 -14.37
C HIS A 347 17.45 10.11 -15.18
N GLN A 348 17.08 10.65 -16.35
CA GLN A 348 16.09 10.09 -17.25
C GLN A 348 16.42 8.66 -17.71
N ALA A 349 17.71 8.34 -17.87
CA ALA A 349 18.15 6.99 -18.26
C ALA A 349 17.77 5.92 -17.22
N ALA A 350 17.81 6.24 -15.92
CA ALA A 350 17.33 5.32 -14.89
C ALA A 350 15.82 5.14 -15.06
N GLY A 351 15.04 6.21 -15.19
CA GLY A 351 13.59 6.13 -15.42
C GLY A 351 13.19 5.24 -16.60
N GLN A 352 13.99 5.17 -17.67
CA GLN A 352 13.73 4.24 -18.78
C GLN A 352 13.93 2.76 -18.42
N ILE A 353 14.91 2.44 -17.57
CA ILE A 353 15.12 1.07 -17.05
C ILE A 353 13.91 0.64 -16.24
N TRP A 354 13.44 1.51 -15.33
CA TRP A 354 12.26 1.25 -14.50
C TRP A 354 10.98 1.11 -15.32
N LYS A 355 10.76 2.01 -16.29
CA LYS A 355 9.66 1.89 -17.27
C LYS A 355 9.71 0.56 -18.03
N SER A 356 10.87 0.20 -18.57
CA SER A 356 11.06 -1.06 -19.30
C SER A 356 10.84 -2.28 -18.40
N TYR A 357 11.22 -2.20 -17.13
CA TYR A 357 10.98 -3.26 -16.16
C TYR A 357 9.48 -3.43 -15.89
N ALA A 358 8.76 -2.35 -15.56
CA ALA A 358 7.33 -2.37 -15.28
C ALA A 358 6.50 -2.91 -16.45
N LEU A 359 6.82 -2.52 -17.69
CA LEU A 359 6.13 -3.01 -18.90
C LEU A 359 6.29 -4.53 -19.13
N ARG A 360 7.33 -5.14 -18.55
CA ARG A 360 7.65 -6.56 -18.72
C ARG A 360 7.14 -7.45 -17.58
N LEU A 361 6.30 -6.93 -16.67
CA LEU A 361 5.64 -7.74 -15.63
C LEU A 361 4.94 -8.98 -16.23
N PRO A 362 4.14 -8.89 -17.31
CA PRO A 362 3.51 -10.07 -17.92
C PRO A 362 4.53 -11.13 -18.40
N GLU A 363 5.73 -10.71 -18.83
CA GLU A 363 6.76 -11.66 -19.26
C GLU A 363 7.35 -12.45 -18.10
N ARG A 364 7.62 -11.76 -16.98
CA ARG A 364 8.10 -12.41 -15.74
C ARG A 364 7.06 -13.36 -15.18
N VAL A 365 5.78 -12.97 -15.19
CA VAL A 365 4.69 -13.82 -14.70
C VAL A 365 4.53 -15.07 -15.55
N ARG A 366 4.61 -14.96 -16.89
CA ARG A 366 4.56 -16.13 -17.78
C ARG A 366 5.70 -17.11 -17.54
N ARG A 367 6.89 -16.59 -17.19
CA ARG A 367 8.06 -17.41 -16.89
C ARG A 367 7.91 -18.13 -15.53
N ALA A 368 7.37 -17.44 -14.53
CA ALA A 368 7.10 -17.97 -13.20
C ALA A 368 5.93 -18.97 -13.15
N PHE A 369 4.90 -18.73 -13.96
CA PHE A 369 3.64 -19.48 -14.00
C PHE A 369 3.27 -19.83 -15.46
N PRO A 370 3.94 -20.82 -16.06
CA PRO A 370 3.76 -21.18 -17.47
C PRO A 370 2.34 -21.65 -17.82
N GLU A 371 1.56 -22.07 -16.82
CA GLU A 371 0.16 -22.46 -16.96
C GLU A 371 -0.80 -21.27 -17.19
N VAL A 372 -0.37 -20.03 -16.94
CA VAL A 372 -1.22 -18.83 -16.98
C VAL A 372 -1.39 -18.31 -18.41
N CYS A 373 -2.65 -18.18 -18.84
CA CYS A 373 -2.99 -17.55 -20.12
C CYS A 373 -3.18 -16.03 -19.98
N LEU A 374 -2.15 -15.26 -20.30
CA LEU A 374 -2.17 -13.78 -20.21
C LEU A 374 -2.88 -13.08 -21.38
N THR A 375 -3.18 -13.81 -22.45
CA THR A 375 -3.91 -13.30 -23.62
C THR A 375 -5.05 -14.25 -23.94
N PRO A 376 -6.14 -14.24 -23.14
CA PRO A 376 -7.28 -15.10 -23.38
C PRO A 376 -7.90 -14.76 -24.74
N SER A 377 -8.11 -15.77 -25.58
CA SER A 377 -8.83 -15.58 -26.83
C SER A 377 -10.31 -15.34 -26.54
N LEU A 378 -10.88 -14.31 -27.15
CA LEU A 378 -12.34 -14.20 -27.21
C LEU A 378 -12.86 -15.39 -28.02
N PRO A 379 -13.84 -16.17 -27.51
CA PRO A 379 -14.50 -17.16 -28.34
C PRO A 379 -15.03 -16.46 -29.60
N GLN A 380 -14.82 -17.05 -30.78
CA GLN A 380 -15.19 -16.43 -32.06
C GLN A 380 -16.66 -15.97 -32.11
N ALA A 381 -17.54 -16.61 -31.34
CA ALA A 381 -18.94 -16.24 -31.18
C ALA A 381 -19.16 -14.84 -30.56
N PHE A 382 -18.20 -14.34 -29.76
CA PHE A 382 -18.23 -13.03 -29.11
C PHE A 382 -17.29 -12.01 -29.76
N ALA A 383 -16.55 -12.41 -30.80
CA ALA A 383 -15.68 -11.52 -31.57
C ALA A 383 -16.44 -10.70 -32.63
N GLN A 384 -17.76 -10.88 -32.74
CA GLN A 384 -18.62 -10.01 -33.53
C GLN A 384 -18.66 -8.62 -32.87
N PRO A 385 -18.61 -7.52 -33.64
CA PRO A 385 -18.85 -6.19 -33.10
C PRO A 385 -20.17 -6.21 -32.33
N ILE A 386 -20.21 -5.56 -31.16
CA ILE A 386 -21.48 -5.18 -30.55
C ILE A 386 -22.13 -4.23 -31.56
N GLU A 387 -22.96 -4.74 -32.46
CA GLU A 387 -23.91 -3.92 -33.20
C GLU A 387 -24.76 -3.24 -32.14
N THR A 388 -24.54 -1.93 -31.97
CA THR A 388 -25.34 -0.96 -31.22
C THR A 388 -26.36 -1.60 -30.28
N PHE A 389 -26.12 -1.50 -28.96
CA PHE A 389 -27.17 -1.74 -27.97
C PHE A 389 -28.49 -1.18 -28.51
N PRO A 390 -29.55 -1.98 -28.66
CA PRO A 390 -30.82 -1.45 -29.11
C PRO A 390 -31.19 -0.38 -28.09
N GLN A 391 -31.14 0.88 -28.52
CA GLN A 391 -31.74 1.98 -27.77
C GLN A 391 -33.21 1.63 -27.69
N GLY A 392 -33.60 0.98 -26.58
CA GLY A 392 -34.99 0.81 -26.25
C GLY A 392 -35.59 2.21 -26.27
N LYS A 393 -36.53 2.45 -27.19
CA LYS A 393 -37.37 3.64 -27.15
C LYS A 393 -38.02 3.65 -25.78
N VAL A 394 -37.52 4.51 -24.89
CA VAL A 394 -38.32 4.97 -23.76
C VAL A 394 -39.37 5.87 -24.38
N GLU A 395 -40.48 5.26 -24.82
CA GLU A 395 -41.70 6.02 -25.04
C GLU A 395 -42.11 6.57 -23.68
N ALA A 396 -41.80 7.84 -23.46
CA ALA A 396 -42.34 8.59 -22.34
C ALA A 396 -43.86 8.60 -22.49
N GLU A 397 -44.51 7.68 -21.78
CA GLU A 397 -45.95 7.68 -21.59
C GLU A 397 -46.30 9.04 -20.93
N ARG A 398 -46.82 9.98 -21.74
CA ARG A 398 -47.40 11.21 -21.26
C ARG A 398 -48.65 10.85 -20.47
N VAL A 399 -48.47 10.59 -19.18
CA VAL A 399 -49.58 10.59 -18.21
C VAL A 399 -50.13 12.01 -18.18
N GLY A 400 -51.27 12.20 -18.84
CA GLY A 400 -51.95 13.48 -18.96
C GLY A 400 -52.40 13.97 -17.58
N ALA A 401 -51.79 15.04 -17.10
CA ALA A 401 -52.37 15.84 -16.03
C ALA A 401 -53.46 16.73 -16.64
N SER A 402 -54.71 16.35 -16.35
CA SER A 402 -55.93 17.13 -16.55
C SER A 402 -55.76 18.57 -16.07
N GLY A 403 -56.26 19.51 -16.88
CA GLY A 403 -56.14 20.92 -16.65
C GLY A 403 -56.81 21.43 -15.37
N ALA A 404 -56.25 22.49 -14.82
CA ALA A 404 -56.98 23.53 -14.13
C ALA A 404 -56.18 24.84 -14.26
N ILE A 405 -56.79 25.77 -14.98
CA ILE A 405 -56.41 27.18 -15.05
C ILE A 405 -56.80 27.82 -13.71
N THR A 406 -55.87 28.53 -13.08
CA THR A 406 -56.23 29.69 -12.24
C THR A 406 -55.10 30.72 -12.28
N GLN A 407 -55.40 31.88 -12.85
CA GLN A 407 -54.66 33.11 -12.65
C GLN A 407 -54.89 33.61 -11.22
N ALA A 408 -53.84 34.11 -10.55
CA ALA A 408 -53.98 35.20 -9.60
C ALA A 408 -52.63 35.91 -9.36
N THR A 409 -52.71 37.23 -9.45
CA THR A 409 -51.64 38.24 -9.44
C THR A 409 -51.32 38.70 -8.01
N GLN A 410 -50.12 39.29 -7.84
CA GLN A 410 -49.75 40.36 -6.86
C GLN A 410 -49.52 39.91 -5.39
N LYS A 411 -48.41 40.24 -4.68
CA LYS A 411 -47.95 41.58 -4.29
C LYS A 411 -46.59 41.51 -3.54
N ARG A 412 -45.88 42.64 -3.56
CA ARG A 412 -44.60 42.98 -2.91
C ARG A 412 -44.67 43.00 -1.37
N SER A 413 -43.53 42.75 -0.73
CA SER A 413 -42.89 43.70 0.22
C SER A 413 -41.48 43.25 0.61
N TYR A 414 -40.47 44.07 0.28
CA TYR A 414 -39.17 44.12 0.95
C TYR A 414 -39.07 45.52 1.58
N SER A 415 -38.79 45.59 2.88
CA SER A 415 -38.24 46.75 3.60
C SER A 415 -36.71 46.63 3.50
N GLY A 416 -35.94 47.58 2.93
CA GLY A 416 -35.66 48.95 3.43
C GLY A 416 -34.63 48.82 4.56
N ASP A 417 -33.41 49.38 4.58
CA ASP A 417 -32.77 50.61 4.08
C ASP A 417 -31.27 50.49 4.52
N ASP A 418 -30.24 51.21 4.08
CA ASP A 418 -29.95 52.12 2.98
C ASP A 418 -28.42 52.41 2.98
N GLY A 419 -27.89 52.89 1.85
CA GLY A 419 -26.59 53.60 1.73
C GLY A 419 -25.34 52.72 1.49
N GLY A 420 -24.52 52.86 0.45
CA GLY A 420 -24.41 53.84 -0.62
C GLY A 420 -22.93 54.07 -0.93
N ASN A 421 -22.43 53.61 -2.08
CA ASN A 421 -21.59 54.42 -2.99
C ASN A 421 -21.16 53.61 -4.22
N GLY A 422 -21.40 54.20 -5.40
CA GLY A 422 -21.17 53.59 -6.69
C GLY A 422 -19.72 53.57 -7.15
N LYS A 423 -19.47 52.69 -8.12
CA LYS A 423 -18.48 52.88 -9.20
C LYS A 423 -18.97 52.10 -10.42
N GLN A 424 -19.21 52.86 -11.49
CA GLN A 424 -19.43 52.34 -12.84
C GLN A 424 -18.25 51.49 -13.26
N CYS A 425 -18.50 50.27 -13.77
CA CYS A 425 -17.53 49.54 -14.56
C CYS A 425 -18.20 49.10 -15.86
N LYS A 426 -17.56 49.46 -16.98
CA LYS A 426 -18.02 49.32 -18.36
C LYS A 426 -18.18 47.85 -18.74
N GLU A 427 -19.35 47.54 -19.30
CA GLU A 427 -19.58 46.32 -20.08
C GLU A 427 -18.63 46.29 -21.31
N ARG A 428 -17.89 45.20 -21.46
CA ARG A 428 -17.39 44.74 -22.76
C ARG A 428 -18.04 43.41 -23.07
N ARG A 429 -19.00 43.44 -23.99
CA ARG A 429 -19.48 42.26 -24.72
C ARG A 429 -18.33 41.64 -25.50
N ILE A 430 -18.06 40.37 -25.23
CA ILE A 430 -17.38 39.49 -26.19
C ILE A 430 -18.41 38.41 -26.54
N ASP A 431 -18.98 38.53 -27.74
CA ASP A 431 -19.78 37.49 -28.37
C ASP A 431 -18.84 36.34 -28.74
N GLN A 432 -18.92 35.23 -28.02
CA GLN A 432 -18.47 33.93 -28.51
C GLN A 432 -19.67 33.01 -28.63
N ARG A 433 -20.11 32.82 -29.88
CA ARG A 433 -21.06 31.77 -30.26
C ARG A 433 -20.41 30.42 -29.98
N ALA A 434 -20.80 29.77 -28.90
CA ALA A 434 -20.53 28.35 -28.70
C ALA A 434 -21.49 27.54 -29.59
N GLN A 435 -20.94 26.91 -30.63
CA GLN A 435 -21.60 25.79 -31.30
C GLN A 435 -21.47 24.55 -30.42
N PRO A 436 -22.56 23.81 -30.14
CA PRO A 436 -22.47 22.54 -29.43
C PRO A 436 -22.11 21.44 -30.44
N THR A 437 -20.88 20.93 -30.37
CA THR A 437 -20.52 19.66 -31.00
C THR A 437 -20.92 18.55 -30.05
N LEU A 438 -21.87 17.74 -30.51
CA LEU A 438 -22.33 16.50 -29.88
C LEU A 438 -21.13 15.58 -29.64
N VAL A 439 -20.93 15.17 -28.40
CA VAL A 439 -20.15 13.98 -28.04
C VAL A 439 -21.20 12.90 -27.77
N GLU A 440 -21.24 11.89 -28.63
CA GLU A 440 -22.05 10.68 -28.43
C GLU A 440 -21.56 9.94 -27.17
N VAL A 441 -22.52 9.51 -26.35
CA VAL A 441 -22.33 8.72 -25.12
C VAL A 441 -22.30 7.24 -25.46
#